data_AF-A0A1I7VR63-F1
#
_entry.id   AF-A0A1I7VR63-F1
#
_cell.length_a   1.000
_cell.length_b   1.000
_cell.length_c   1.000
_cell.angle_alpha   90.00
_cell.angle_beta   90.00
_cell.angle_gamma   90.00
#
_symmetry.space_group_name_H-M   'P 1'
#
loop_
_entity.id
_entity.type
_entity.pdbx_description
1 polymer ?
#
loop_
_entity_poly.entity_id
_entity_poly.type
_entity_poly.pdbx_seq_one_letter_code
_entity_poly.pdbx_strand_id
1 'polypeptide(L)'
;MVDVSYESLLDICVSAAMTSIRNMNYDQIGELLNNDAEKKIDDIIDNISQVRTLPTEREMGLVQNKSLAEWNLSQEPKIEEAKRRLRTTYEEAVKVKDEVMELKEKLNSLSEERSLDTSTALLQAAAQSVDDESEAIANRYLSGEIEVDQFLKEFIEKKTLAHMRKIKADKLSVILRQQQYPQQPSSNFRTSPYLTKGAGLYPQPVSSPSFRQSFWAKVKKIDPWQLYEPMIKNTKIYPEYPTLNLQLDSMDFVPLEKFHSYAHKKARQFEFKVIDSYAIPPTKVILMPEKPDKGKQEKEIVLSTYHRFLRLSEVPCVRLSLYLHLIQAHAPIGIAITIKKQEQADEDIRYIPDEILEARKTELLSLDDPKTRKLLGWE
;
A
#
# COMPACT_ATOMS: atom_id res chain seq x y z
N MET A 1 -7.93 -13.16 23.51
CA MET A 1 -7.48 -14.06 24.59
C MET A 1 -6.40 -13.33 25.34
N VAL A 2 -6.66 -12.98 26.60
CA VAL A 2 -5.69 -12.33 27.47
C VAL A 2 -4.61 -13.38 27.77
N ASP A 3 -3.38 -13.09 27.41
CA ASP A 3 -2.22 -13.91 27.73
C ASP A 3 -1.97 -13.74 29.24
N VAL A 4 -2.67 -14.54 30.04
CA VAL A 4 -2.41 -14.62 31.48
C VAL A 4 -1.04 -15.27 31.58
N SER A 5 -0.01 -14.45 31.87
CA SER A 5 1.33 -14.95 32.16
C SER A 5 1.19 -16.12 33.14
N TYR A 6 1.79 -17.26 32.81
CA TYR A 6 1.78 -18.45 33.66
C TYR A 6 2.16 -18.11 35.12
N GLU A 7 3.08 -17.15 35.29
CA GLU A 7 3.47 -16.59 36.59
C GLU A 7 2.29 -15.96 37.35
N SER A 8 1.42 -15.22 36.66
CA SER A 8 0.23 -14.62 37.28
C SER A 8 -0.80 -15.66 37.70
N LEU A 9 -0.93 -16.77 36.96
CA LEU A 9 -1.82 -17.86 37.35
C LEU A 9 -1.25 -18.62 38.55
N LEU A 10 0.06 -18.83 38.57
CA LEU A 10 0.78 -19.44 39.68
C LEU A 10 0.60 -18.64 40.97
N ASP A 11 0.78 -17.32 40.93
CA ASP A 11 0.59 -16.44 42.09
C ASP A 11 -0.84 -16.49 42.65
N ILE A 12 -1.84 -16.56 41.76
CA ILE A 12 -3.26 -16.69 42.15
C ILE A 12 -3.51 -18.04 42.83
N CYS A 13 -2.97 -19.13 42.28
CA CYS A 13 -3.10 -20.47 42.87
C CYS A 13 -2.38 -20.57 44.22
N VAL A 14 -1.18 -20.02 44.35
CA VAL A 14 -0.41 -19.98 45.61
C VAL A 14 -1.15 -19.17 46.67
N SER A 15 -1.70 -18.01 46.30
CA SER A 15 -2.51 -17.19 47.20
C SER A 15 -3.78 -17.92 47.69
N ALA A 16 -4.46 -18.65 46.79
CA ALA A 16 -5.63 -19.45 47.13
C ALA A 16 -5.27 -20.63 48.06
N ALA A 17 -4.17 -21.34 47.79
CA ALA A 17 -3.65 -22.40 48.64
C ALA A 17 -3.31 -21.89 50.04
N MET A 18 -2.58 -20.77 50.13
CA MET A 18 -2.19 -20.14 51.39
C MET A 18 -3.39 -19.64 52.19
N THR A 19 -4.46 -19.20 51.52
CA THR A 19 -5.72 -18.82 52.20
C THR A 19 -6.42 -20.03 52.82
N SER A 20 -6.40 -21.18 52.14
CA SER A 20 -6.91 -22.45 52.69
C SER A 20 -6.11 -22.87 53.93
N ILE A 21 -4.77 -22.83 53.85
CA ILE A 21 -3.87 -23.17 54.96
C ILE A 21 -4.06 -22.22 56.15
N ARG A 22 -4.25 -20.92 55.90
CA ARG A 22 -4.47 -19.91 56.96
C ARG A 22 -5.75 -20.17 57.76
N ASN A 23 -6.74 -20.84 57.17
CA ASN A 23 -8.01 -21.15 57.83
C ASN A 23 -8.00 -22.50 58.59
N MET A 24 -6.87 -23.21 58.64
CA MET A 24 -6.72 -24.49 59.35
C MET A 24 -6.36 -24.28 60.82
N ASN A 25 -6.80 -25.20 61.69
CA ASN A 25 -6.46 -25.20 63.11
C ASN A 25 -5.03 -25.72 63.36
N TYR A 26 -4.50 -25.41 64.55
CA TYR A 26 -3.11 -25.76 64.94
C TYR A 26 -2.80 -27.26 64.77
N ASP A 27 -3.73 -28.14 65.15
CA ASP A 27 -3.55 -29.59 65.02
C ASP A 27 -3.51 -30.03 63.54
N GLN A 28 -4.33 -29.41 62.69
CA GLN A 28 -4.36 -29.69 61.25
C GLN A 28 -3.09 -29.22 60.54
N ILE A 29 -2.53 -28.08 60.97
CA ILE A 29 -1.24 -27.58 60.47
C ILE A 29 -0.10 -28.48 60.97
N GLY A 30 -0.15 -28.96 62.21
CA GLY A 30 0.80 -29.94 62.73
C GLY A 30 0.79 -31.25 61.93
N GLU A 31 -0.39 -31.69 61.49
CA GLU A 31 -0.53 -32.83 60.60
C GLU A 31 0.04 -32.59 59.19
N LEU A 32 0.08 -31.35 58.71
CA LEU A 32 0.73 -30.97 57.43
C LEU A 32 2.27 -31.01 57.50
N LEU A 33 2.87 -31.17 58.68
CA LEU A 33 4.32 -31.37 58.83
C LEU A 33 4.74 -32.84 58.97
N ASN A 34 3.78 -33.76 59.13
CA ASN A 34 4.06 -35.19 59.29
C ASN A 34 4.24 -35.89 57.93
N ASN A 35 4.71 -37.13 57.91
CA ASN A 35 5.05 -37.87 56.68
C ASN A 35 3.91 -38.04 55.64
N ASP A 36 2.65 -37.71 55.98
CA ASP A 36 1.50 -37.66 55.06
C ASP A 36 1.22 -36.25 54.48
N ALA A 37 2.14 -35.30 54.70
CA ALA A 37 2.04 -33.90 54.27
C ALA A 37 1.77 -33.75 52.77
N GLU A 38 2.46 -34.54 51.94
CA GLU A 38 2.38 -34.44 50.47
C GLU A 38 0.95 -34.68 49.98
N LYS A 39 0.28 -35.74 50.46
CA LYS A 39 -1.09 -36.07 50.05
C LYS A 39 -2.11 -35.02 50.44
N LYS A 40 -1.97 -34.44 51.64
CA LYS A 40 -2.87 -33.38 52.11
C LYS A 40 -2.64 -32.07 51.36
N ILE A 41 -1.41 -31.77 50.97
CA ILE A 41 -1.08 -30.62 50.13
C ILE A 41 -1.65 -30.83 48.72
N ASP A 42 -1.53 -32.03 48.16
CA ASP A 42 -2.15 -32.38 46.87
C ASP A 42 -3.67 -32.24 46.92
N ASP A 43 -4.32 -32.71 48.00
CA ASP A 43 -5.75 -32.52 48.20
C ASP A 43 -6.13 -31.02 48.25
N ILE A 44 -5.31 -30.17 48.88
CA ILE A 44 -5.54 -28.72 48.90
C ILE A 44 -5.41 -28.15 47.47
N ILE A 45 -4.39 -28.58 46.71
CA ILE A 45 -4.13 -28.13 45.34
C ILE A 45 -5.27 -28.54 44.40
N ASP A 46 -5.73 -29.79 44.46
CA ASP A 46 -6.82 -30.32 43.63
C ASP A 46 -8.15 -29.62 43.91
N ASN A 47 -8.33 -29.11 45.13
CA ASN A 47 -9.51 -28.34 45.52
C ASN A 47 -9.45 -26.85 45.13
N ILE A 48 -8.31 -26.33 44.66
CA ILE A 48 -8.20 -24.96 44.14
C ILE A 48 -9.08 -24.83 42.89
N SER A 49 -9.97 -23.82 42.88
CA SER A 49 -10.95 -23.64 41.80
C SER A 49 -10.30 -23.55 40.41
N GLN A 50 -9.16 -22.88 40.31
CA GLN A 50 -8.39 -22.68 39.10
C GLN A 50 -7.81 -24.00 38.59
N VAL A 51 -7.29 -24.86 39.47
CA VAL A 51 -6.74 -26.18 39.08
C VAL A 51 -7.86 -27.12 38.65
N ARG A 52 -8.98 -27.11 39.38
CA ARG A 52 -10.15 -27.95 39.11
C ARG A 52 -10.84 -27.62 37.77
N THR A 53 -10.78 -26.38 37.29
CA THR A 53 -11.40 -26.00 36.01
C THR A 53 -10.54 -26.33 34.81
N LEU A 54 -9.21 -26.48 34.96
CA LEU A 54 -8.29 -26.76 33.85
C LEU A 54 -8.66 -27.98 33.00
N PRO A 55 -9.07 -29.15 33.55
CA PRO A 55 -9.49 -30.28 32.74
C PRO A 55 -10.70 -29.97 31.86
N THR A 56 -11.67 -29.23 32.40
CA THR A 56 -12.88 -28.82 31.68
C THR A 56 -12.56 -27.80 30.59
N GLU A 57 -11.70 -26.83 30.90
CA GLU A 57 -11.23 -25.84 29.92
C GLU A 57 -10.43 -26.49 28.79
N ARG A 58 -9.58 -27.46 29.12
CA ARG A 58 -8.86 -28.29 28.14
C ARG A 58 -9.83 -29.06 27.26
N GLU A 59 -10.81 -29.74 27.84
CA GLU A 59 -11.79 -30.52 27.07
C GLU A 59 -12.62 -29.59 26.17
N MET A 60 -13.05 -28.44 26.68
CA MET A 60 -13.75 -27.43 25.90
C MET A 60 -12.90 -26.91 24.74
N GLY A 61 -11.61 -26.64 24.97
CA GLY A 61 -10.66 -26.24 23.93
C GLY A 61 -10.44 -27.34 22.87
N LEU A 62 -10.38 -28.61 23.29
CA LEU A 62 -10.29 -29.75 22.38
C LEU A 62 -11.55 -29.88 21.51
N VAL A 63 -12.73 -29.78 22.11
CA VAL A 63 -14.02 -29.82 21.39
C VAL A 63 -14.13 -28.66 20.41
N GLN A 64 -13.74 -27.45 20.81
CA GLN A 64 -13.72 -26.27 19.93
C GLN A 64 -12.76 -26.48 18.77
N ASN A 65 -11.53 -26.90 19.03
CA ASN A 65 -10.54 -27.15 17.99
C ASN A 65 -11.01 -28.24 17.02
N LYS A 66 -11.56 -29.34 17.55
CA LYS A 66 -12.13 -30.43 16.75
C LYS A 66 -13.27 -29.94 15.87
N SER A 67 -14.22 -29.18 16.42
CA SER A 67 -15.34 -28.63 15.65
C SER A 67 -14.88 -27.67 14.54
N LEU A 68 -13.84 -26.87 14.82
CA LEU A 68 -13.26 -25.97 13.83
C LEU A 68 -12.53 -26.74 12.73
N ALA A 69 -11.80 -27.79 13.10
CA ALA A 69 -11.14 -28.67 12.15
C ALA A 69 -12.15 -29.40 11.26
N GLU A 70 -13.21 -29.96 11.84
CA GLU A 70 -14.31 -30.60 11.08
C GLU A 70 -15.00 -29.61 10.15
N TRP A 71 -15.25 -28.38 10.61
CA TRP A 71 -15.82 -27.34 9.76
C TRP A 71 -14.87 -26.97 8.61
N ASN A 72 -13.58 -26.79 8.86
CA ASN A 72 -12.58 -26.51 7.82
C ASN A 72 -12.50 -27.64 6.78
N LEU A 73 -12.46 -28.89 7.23
CA LEU A 73 -12.48 -30.07 6.36
C LEU A 73 -13.77 -30.14 5.54
N SER A 74 -14.91 -29.74 6.11
CA SER A 74 -16.18 -29.70 5.37
C SER A 74 -16.23 -28.60 4.29
N GLN A 75 -15.41 -27.56 4.40
CA GLN A 75 -15.33 -26.50 3.39
C GLN A 75 -14.43 -26.89 2.21
N GLU A 76 -13.42 -27.72 2.44
CA GLU A 76 -12.49 -28.19 1.42
C GLU A 76 -13.18 -28.70 0.13
N PRO A 77 -14.17 -29.62 0.18
CA PRO A 77 -14.81 -30.10 -1.05
C PRO A 77 -15.59 -29.01 -1.79
N LYS A 78 -16.20 -28.05 -1.09
CA LYS A 78 -16.93 -26.93 -1.71
C LYS A 78 -15.97 -25.98 -2.42
N ILE A 79 -14.85 -25.69 -1.80
CA ILE A 79 -13.79 -24.86 -2.39
C ILE A 79 -13.19 -25.58 -3.60
N GLU A 80 -12.95 -26.88 -3.50
CA GLU A 80 -12.38 -27.65 -4.60
C GLU A 80 -13.35 -27.78 -5.78
N GLU A 81 -14.64 -27.95 -5.51
CA GLU A 81 -15.67 -27.90 -6.54
C GLU A 81 -15.75 -26.52 -7.21
N ALA A 82 -15.73 -25.43 -6.43
CA ALA A 82 -15.74 -24.07 -6.96
C ALA A 82 -14.50 -23.78 -7.83
N LYS A 83 -13.31 -24.21 -7.38
CA LYS A 83 -12.07 -24.13 -8.17
C LYS A 83 -12.18 -24.92 -9.47
N ARG A 84 -12.74 -26.13 -9.42
CA ARG A 84 -12.96 -26.96 -10.61
C ARG A 84 -13.89 -26.27 -11.60
N ARG A 85 -15.02 -25.74 -11.14
CA ARG A 85 -15.98 -24.99 -11.97
C ARG A 85 -15.34 -23.75 -12.60
N LEU A 86 -14.54 -23.00 -11.83
CA LEU A 86 -13.83 -21.84 -12.35
C LEU A 86 -12.82 -22.22 -13.43
N ARG A 87 -12.08 -23.31 -13.23
CA ARG A 87 -11.14 -23.82 -14.23
C ARG A 87 -11.85 -24.20 -15.52
N THR A 88 -12.96 -24.95 -15.43
CA THR A 88 -13.71 -25.38 -16.62
C THR A 88 -14.31 -24.20 -17.38
N THR A 89 -14.92 -23.23 -16.69
CA THR A 89 -15.48 -22.05 -17.37
C THR A 89 -14.40 -21.15 -17.96
N TYR A 90 -13.23 -21.07 -17.32
CA TYR A 90 -12.09 -20.34 -17.87
C TYR A 90 -11.54 -21.03 -19.13
N GLU A 91 -11.38 -22.35 -19.12
CA GLU A 91 -10.96 -23.12 -20.30
C GLU A 91 -11.96 -22.97 -21.46
N GLU A 92 -13.26 -23.00 -21.19
CA GLU A 92 -14.30 -22.70 -22.18
C GLU A 92 -14.19 -21.28 -22.73
N ALA A 93 -14.00 -20.28 -21.86
CA ALA A 93 -13.85 -18.89 -22.29
C ALA A 93 -12.61 -18.67 -23.15
N VAL A 94 -11.50 -19.34 -22.84
CA VAL A 94 -10.28 -19.31 -23.66
C VAL A 94 -10.53 -19.92 -25.04
N LYS A 95 -11.18 -21.09 -25.11
CA LYS A 95 -11.54 -21.72 -26.40
C LYS A 95 -12.39 -20.78 -27.25
N VAL A 96 -13.46 -20.21 -26.67
CA VAL A 96 -14.35 -19.28 -27.39
C VAL A 96 -13.59 -18.02 -27.84
N LYS A 97 -12.67 -17.51 -27.03
CA LYS A 97 -11.82 -16.37 -27.41
C LYS A 97 -10.94 -16.70 -28.61
N ASP A 98 -10.33 -17.88 -28.62
CA ASP A 98 -9.47 -18.33 -29.71
C ASP A 98 -10.28 -18.51 -31.01
N GLU A 99 -11.47 -19.13 -30.92
CA GLU A 99 -12.41 -19.21 -32.06
C GLU A 99 -12.79 -17.82 -32.59
N VAL A 100 -13.10 -16.86 -31.71
CA VAL A 100 -13.42 -15.48 -32.11
C VAL A 100 -12.22 -14.78 -32.74
N MET A 101 -10.99 -15.04 -32.27
CA MET A 101 -9.77 -14.51 -32.88
C MET A 101 -9.58 -15.06 -34.29
N GLU A 102 -9.74 -16.37 -34.49
CA GLU A 102 -9.66 -16.99 -35.82
C GLU A 102 -10.73 -16.44 -36.77
N LEU A 103 -11.97 -16.32 -36.30
CA LEU A 103 -13.07 -15.74 -37.08
C LEU A 103 -12.80 -14.28 -37.43
N LYS A 104 -12.22 -13.50 -36.50
CA LYS A 104 -11.83 -12.12 -36.74
C LYS A 104 -10.68 -12.02 -37.75
N GLU A 105 -9.70 -12.90 -37.70
CA GLU A 105 -8.60 -12.93 -38.66
C GLU A 105 -9.12 -13.26 -40.07
N LYS A 106 -9.97 -14.27 -40.20
CA LYS A 106 -10.67 -14.59 -41.45
C LYS A 106 -11.52 -13.43 -41.97
N LEU A 107 -12.20 -12.71 -41.07
CA LEU A 107 -12.99 -11.53 -41.44
C LEU A 107 -12.09 -10.37 -41.88
N ASN A 108 -10.98 -10.14 -41.20
CA ASN A 108 -10.02 -9.10 -41.55
C ASN A 108 -9.38 -9.39 -42.91
N SER A 109 -8.97 -10.63 -43.19
CA SER A 109 -8.40 -10.98 -44.49
C SER A 109 -9.40 -10.75 -45.63
N LEU A 110 -10.65 -11.18 -45.46
CA LEU A 110 -11.73 -10.93 -46.43
C LEU A 110 -12.05 -9.43 -46.56
N SER A 111 -12.01 -8.69 -45.46
CA SER A 111 -12.25 -7.25 -45.45
C SER A 111 -11.11 -6.46 -46.09
N GLU A 112 -9.87 -6.92 -45.98
CA GLU A 112 -8.70 -6.33 -46.61
C GLU A 112 -8.72 -6.60 -48.11
N GLU A 113 -8.97 -7.85 -48.53
CA GLU A 113 -9.10 -8.22 -49.94
C GLU A 113 -10.20 -7.42 -50.65
N ARG A 114 -11.36 -7.28 -49.98
CA ARG A 114 -12.52 -6.54 -50.49
C ARG A 114 -12.57 -5.09 -50.00
N SER A 115 -11.48 -4.57 -49.45
CA SER A 115 -11.48 -3.19 -48.98
C SER A 115 -11.76 -2.25 -50.15
N LEU A 116 -12.39 -1.12 -49.85
CA LEU A 116 -12.72 -0.14 -50.87
C LEU A 116 -11.43 0.44 -51.47
N ASP A 117 -10.36 0.53 -50.69
CA ASP A 117 -9.01 0.94 -51.10
C ASP A 117 -8.32 -0.08 -52.02
N THR A 118 -8.39 -1.39 -51.75
CA THR A 118 -7.88 -2.41 -52.68
C THR A 118 -8.69 -2.43 -53.97
N SER A 119 -10.02 -2.27 -53.88
CA SER A 119 -10.91 -2.21 -55.03
C SER A 119 -10.64 -0.99 -55.92
N THR A 120 -10.35 0.19 -55.35
CA THR A 120 -9.98 1.39 -56.13
C THR A 120 -8.61 1.26 -56.78
N ALA A 121 -7.62 0.75 -56.05
CA ALA A 121 -6.28 0.51 -56.60
C ALA A 121 -6.31 -0.48 -57.78
N LEU A 122 -7.04 -1.59 -57.65
CA LEU A 122 -7.23 -2.56 -58.74
C LEU A 122 -7.95 -1.94 -59.94
N LEU A 123 -9.00 -1.15 -59.69
CA LEU A 123 -9.74 -0.49 -60.78
C LEU A 123 -8.89 0.57 -61.49
N GLN A 124 -8.03 1.28 -60.77
CA GLN A 124 -7.10 2.25 -61.34
C GLN A 124 -6.00 1.57 -62.17
N ALA A 125 -5.43 0.46 -61.68
CA ALA A 125 -4.49 -0.35 -62.46
C ALA A 125 -5.13 -0.90 -63.74
N ALA A 126 -6.38 -1.38 -63.66
CA ALA A 126 -7.15 -1.85 -64.81
C ALA A 126 -7.59 -0.71 -65.76
N ALA A 127 -7.64 0.53 -65.29
CA ALA A 127 -7.85 1.71 -66.14
C ALA A 127 -6.55 2.06 -66.89
N GLN A 128 -5.42 2.08 -66.19
CA GLN A 128 -4.10 2.36 -66.78
C GLN A 128 -3.71 1.32 -67.82
N SER A 129 -3.87 0.02 -67.52
CA SER A 129 -3.57 -1.05 -68.48
C SER A 129 -4.37 -0.93 -69.79
N VAL A 130 -5.63 -0.50 -69.73
CA VAL A 130 -6.43 -0.27 -70.95
C VAL A 130 -6.01 1.01 -71.67
N ASP A 131 -5.53 2.00 -70.94
CA ASP A 131 -4.97 3.23 -71.52
C ASP A 131 -3.68 2.92 -72.29
N ASP A 132 -2.77 2.14 -71.70
CA ASP A 132 -1.53 1.68 -72.33
C ASP A 132 -1.83 0.82 -73.58
N GLU A 133 -2.85 -0.05 -73.53
CA GLU A 133 -3.33 -0.80 -74.70
C GLU A 133 -3.86 0.14 -75.81
N SER A 134 -4.52 1.25 -75.44
CA SER A 134 -4.99 2.25 -76.41
C SER A 134 -3.83 3.02 -77.04
N GLU A 135 -2.76 3.30 -76.28
CA GLU A 135 -1.52 3.89 -76.81
C GLU A 135 -0.78 2.92 -77.73
N ALA A 136 -0.78 1.63 -77.41
CA ALA A 136 -0.22 0.60 -78.30
C ALA A 136 -0.98 0.50 -79.63
N ILE A 137 -2.30 0.71 -79.63
CA ILE A 137 -3.10 0.80 -80.86
C ILE A 137 -2.76 2.08 -81.65
N ALA A 138 -2.57 3.21 -80.96
CA ALA A 138 -2.13 4.46 -81.60
C ALA A 138 -0.74 4.35 -82.24
N ASN A 139 0.20 3.68 -81.56
CA ASN A 139 1.54 3.43 -82.09
C ASN A 139 1.51 2.52 -83.32
N ARG A 140 0.66 1.49 -83.34
CA ARG A 140 0.44 0.60 -84.50
C ARG A 140 -0.14 1.33 -85.71
N TYR A 141 -1.01 2.32 -85.49
CA TYR A 141 -1.48 3.19 -86.56
C TYR A 141 -0.34 4.05 -87.12
N LEU A 142 0.50 4.63 -86.23
CA LEU A 142 1.62 5.48 -86.64
C LEU A 142 2.72 4.71 -87.38
N SER A 143 2.89 3.41 -87.09
CA SER A 143 3.79 2.51 -87.84
C SER A 143 3.19 2.01 -89.17
N GLY A 144 1.92 2.32 -89.45
CA GLY A 144 1.22 1.90 -90.67
C GLY A 144 0.73 0.45 -90.66
N GLU A 145 0.70 -0.21 -89.51
CA GLU A 145 0.25 -1.61 -89.37
C GLU A 145 -1.27 -1.78 -89.43
N ILE A 146 -2.03 -0.71 -89.17
CA ILE A 146 -3.51 -0.71 -89.20
C ILE A 146 -4.05 0.46 -90.03
N GLU A 147 -5.14 0.24 -90.75
CA GLU A 147 -5.83 1.27 -91.53
C GLU A 147 -6.68 2.19 -90.65
N VAL A 148 -7.00 3.39 -91.16
CA VAL A 148 -7.68 4.48 -90.43
C VAL A 148 -9.02 4.02 -89.83
N ASP A 149 -9.82 3.28 -90.59
CA ASP A 149 -11.16 2.84 -90.16
C ASP A 149 -11.08 1.80 -89.03
N GLN A 150 -10.09 0.91 -89.07
CA GLN A 150 -9.84 -0.07 -88.01
C GLN A 150 -9.28 0.59 -86.74
N PHE A 151 -8.37 1.55 -86.91
CA PHE A 151 -7.85 2.36 -85.81
C PHE A 151 -8.97 3.11 -85.08
N LEU A 152 -9.83 3.84 -85.81
CA LEU A 152 -10.93 4.60 -85.23
C LEU A 152 -11.84 3.72 -84.37
N LYS A 153 -12.18 2.53 -84.86
CA LYS A 153 -13.05 1.60 -84.14
C LYS A 153 -12.41 1.09 -82.85
N GLU A 154 -11.21 0.52 -82.93
CA GLU A 154 -10.54 -0.10 -81.77
C GLU A 154 -10.07 0.94 -80.74
N PHE A 155 -9.58 2.10 -81.20
CA PHE A 155 -9.10 3.16 -80.32
C PHE A 155 -10.23 3.83 -79.55
N ILE A 156 -11.35 4.17 -80.19
CA ILE A 156 -12.50 4.79 -79.50
C ILE A 156 -13.08 3.82 -78.46
N GLU A 157 -13.22 2.54 -78.79
CA GLU A 157 -13.71 1.52 -77.85
C GLU A 157 -12.78 1.37 -76.62
N LYS A 158 -11.46 1.28 -76.82
CA LYS A 158 -10.51 1.15 -75.71
C LYS A 158 -10.39 2.44 -74.90
N LYS A 159 -10.37 3.61 -75.55
CA LYS A 159 -10.24 4.90 -74.87
C LYS A 159 -11.49 5.27 -74.07
N THR A 160 -12.68 4.95 -74.60
CA THR A 160 -13.94 5.11 -73.84
C THR A 160 -13.98 4.19 -72.62
N LEU A 161 -13.50 2.94 -72.73
CA LEU A 161 -13.39 2.02 -71.61
C LEU A 161 -12.38 2.51 -70.54
N ALA A 162 -11.21 2.98 -70.96
CA ALA A 162 -10.18 3.55 -70.07
C ALA A 162 -10.74 4.76 -69.29
N HIS A 163 -11.35 5.72 -69.98
CA HIS A 163 -11.96 6.89 -69.35
C HIS A 163 -13.11 6.51 -68.41
N MET A 164 -13.96 5.54 -68.78
CA MET A 164 -15.05 5.08 -67.92
C MET A 164 -14.51 4.44 -66.63
N ARG A 165 -13.46 3.61 -66.72
CA ARG A 165 -12.82 2.99 -65.55
C ARG A 165 -12.12 4.02 -64.67
N LYS A 166 -11.42 4.99 -65.27
CA LYS A 166 -10.78 6.12 -64.58
C LYS A 166 -11.79 6.96 -63.80
N ILE A 167 -12.90 7.37 -64.45
CA ILE A 167 -13.96 8.14 -63.79
C ILE A 167 -14.59 7.34 -62.63
N LYS A 168 -14.79 6.03 -62.79
CA LYS A 168 -15.32 5.18 -61.72
C LYS A 168 -14.33 5.04 -60.55
N ALA A 169 -13.04 4.87 -60.82
CA ALA A 169 -11.98 4.86 -59.81
C ALA A 169 -11.89 6.20 -59.07
N ASP A 170 -11.87 7.32 -59.79
CA ASP A 170 -11.81 8.67 -59.22
C ASP A 170 -13.02 8.95 -58.32
N LYS A 171 -14.23 8.55 -58.76
CA LYS A 171 -15.45 8.68 -57.94
C LYS A 171 -15.37 7.83 -56.66
N LEU A 172 -14.87 6.59 -56.75
CA LEU A 172 -14.70 5.73 -55.57
C LEU A 172 -13.65 6.30 -54.60
N SER A 173 -12.55 6.86 -55.11
CA SER A 173 -11.52 7.55 -54.31
C SER A 173 -12.07 8.80 -53.62
N VAL A 174 -12.97 9.56 -54.27
CA VAL A 174 -13.66 10.70 -53.63
C VAL A 174 -14.59 10.22 -52.52
N ILE A 175 -15.30 9.10 -52.69
CA ILE A 175 -16.17 8.53 -51.65
C ILE A 175 -15.33 8.05 -50.46
N LEU A 176 -14.19 7.40 -50.70
CA LEU A 176 -13.22 7.03 -49.66
C LEU A 176 -12.75 8.25 -48.86
N ARG A 177 -12.37 9.32 -49.56
CA ARG A 177 -11.92 10.58 -48.93
C ARG A 177 -13.04 11.24 -48.13
N GLN A 178 -14.28 11.19 -48.60
CA GLN A 178 -15.44 11.71 -47.86
C GLN A 178 -15.75 10.89 -46.60
N GLN A 179 -15.51 9.57 -46.59
CA GLN A 179 -15.71 8.73 -45.41
C GLN A 179 -14.62 8.90 -44.35
N GLN A 180 -13.40 9.27 -44.73
CA GLN A 180 -12.29 9.52 -43.79
C GLN A 180 -12.40 10.83 -43.01
N TYR A 181 -13.23 11.78 -43.46
CA TYR A 181 -13.56 12.99 -42.72
C TYR A 181 -14.95 12.86 -42.07
N PRO A 182 -15.08 12.86 -40.73
CA PRO A 182 -16.38 13.03 -40.10
C PRO A 182 -16.85 14.48 -40.32
N GLN A 183 -17.50 14.73 -41.45
CA GLN A 183 -18.24 15.97 -41.64
C GLN A 183 -19.46 15.95 -40.69
N GLN A 184 -19.58 17.02 -39.91
CA GLN A 184 -20.68 17.24 -38.97
C GLN A 184 -22.05 17.09 -39.65
N PRO A 185 -23.09 16.65 -38.92
CA PRO A 185 -24.41 16.45 -39.50
C PRO A 185 -25.04 17.81 -39.83
N SER A 186 -25.01 18.18 -41.11
CA SER A 186 -25.93 19.19 -41.65
C SER A 186 -27.23 18.47 -42.02
N SER A 187 -28.26 18.77 -41.25
CA SER A 187 -29.64 18.41 -41.49
C SER A 187 -30.05 18.85 -42.90
N ASN A 188 -30.32 17.91 -43.79
CA ASN A 188 -31.21 18.13 -44.92
C ASN A 188 -31.84 16.80 -45.32
N PHE A 189 -33.02 16.56 -44.76
CA PHE A 189 -33.95 15.53 -45.19
C PHE A 189 -34.35 15.81 -46.64
N ARG A 190 -33.84 15.00 -47.58
CA ARG A 190 -34.51 14.78 -48.87
C ARG A 190 -35.22 13.44 -48.80
N THR A 191 -36.54 13.55 -48.86
CA THR A 191 -37.55 12.51 -48.90
C THR A 191 -37.29 11.50 -50.02
N SER A 192 -37.32 10.21 -49.69
CA SER A 192 -37.62 9.13 -50.65
C SER A 192 -39.00 8.55 -50.30
N PRO A 193 -39.89 8.30 -51.27
CA PRO A 193 -41.30 8.05 -51.02
C PRO A 193 -41.59 6.55 -50.98
N TYR A 194 -41.74 5.96 -49.80
CA TYR A 194 -42.56 4.75 -49.67
C TYR A 194 -43.32 4.76 -48.34
N LEU A 195 -44.64 4.81 -48.48
CA LEU A 195 -45.62 4.55 -47.44
C LEU A 195 -45.88 3.04 -47.44
N THR A 196 -45.57 2.35 -46.34
CA THR A 196 -46.22 1.06 -46.07
C THR A 196 -46.63 1.01 -44.60
N LYS A 197 -47.94 1.01 -44.40
CA LYS A 197 -48.61 0.75 -43.12
C LYS A 197 -48.46 -0.74 -42.83
N GLY A 198 -48.03 -1.08 -41.62
CA GLY A 198 -48.06 -2.46 -41.14
C GLY A 198 -47.34 -2.57 -39.81
N ALA A 199 -48.10 -2.70 -38.74
CA ALA A 199 -47.62 -2.96 -37.40
C ALA A 199 -46.72 -4.22 -37.36
N GLY A 200 -45.53 -4.09 -36.77
CA GLY A 200 -44.57 -5.17 -36.61
C GLY A 200 -43.72 -4.97 -35.36
N LEU A 201 -43.75 -5.98 -34.49
CA LEU A 201 -43.20 -6.10 -33.14
C LEU A 201 -41.65 -6.24 -33.06
N TYR A 202 -40.87 -5.46 -33.82
CA TYR A 202 -39.40 -5.55 -33.72
C TYR A 202 -38.78 -4.38 -32.95
N PRO A 203 -37.93 -4.62 -31.93
CA PRO A 203 -37.14 -3.58 -31.31
C PRO A 203 -36.21 -2.96 -32.36
N GLN A 204 -36.35 -1.65 -32.57
CA GLN A 204 -35.41 -0.86 -33.37
C GLN A 204 -34.00 -0.97 -32.74
N PRO A 205 -32.94 -1.17 -33.55
CA PRO A 205 -31.59 -1.20 -33.03
C PRO A 205 -31.22 0.19 -32.53
N VAL A 206 -30.99 0.31 -31.22
CA VAL A 206 -30.39 1.50 -30.62
C VAL A 206 -29.05 1.75 -31.31
N SER A 207 -28.93 2.92 -31.95
CA SER A 207 -27.70 3.41 -32.54
C SER A 207 -26.65 3.57 -31.44
N SER A 208 -25.86 2.52 -31.25
CA SER A 208 -24.65 2.57 -30.42
C SER A 208 -23.59 3.32 -31.22
N PRO A 209 -22.89 4.31 -30.64
CA PRO A 209 -21.77 4.93 -31.31
C PRO A 209 -20.75 3.85 -31.66
N SER A 210 -20.33 3.80 -32.92
CA SER A 210 -19.25 2.96 -33.43
C SER A 210 -17.90 3.40 -32.84
N PHE A 211 -17.73 3.27 -31.53
CA PHE A 211 -16.42 3.23 -30.91
C PHE A 211 -16.07 1.76 -30.80
N ARG A 212 -15.25 1.25 -31.73
CA ARG A 212 -14.49 0.02 -31.51
C ARG A 212 -13.43 0.28 -30.42
N GLN A 213 -13.87 0.63 -29.21
CA GLN A 213 -13.04 0.46 -28.03
C GLN A 213 -13.02 -1.04 -27.80
N SER A 214 -11.86 -1.65 -28.01
CA SER A 214 -11.64 -3.02 -27.54
C SER A 214 -12.06 -3.05 -26.06
N PHE A 215 -13.01 -3.92 -25.72
CA PHE A 215 -13.38 -4.15 -24.32
C PHE A 215 -12.13 -4.46 -23.47
N TRP A 216 -11.13 -5.06 -24.11
CA TRP A 216 -9.79 -5.33 -23.58
C TRP A 216 -8.92 -4.10 -23.28
N ALA A 217 -9.16 -2.93 -23.91
CA ALA A 217 -8.42 -1.71 -23.58
C ALA A 217 -8.81 -1.11 -22.22
N LYS A 218 -9.96 -1.49 -21.66
CA LYS A 218 -10.41 -1.10 -20.31
C LYS A 218 -10.19 -2.18 -19.25
N VAL A 219 -9.63 -3.33 -19.63
CA VAL A 219 -9.29 -4.38 -18.66
C VAL A 219 -8.06 -3.92 -17.90
N LYS A 220 -8.26 -3.49 -16.64
CA LYS A 220 -7.15 -3.31 -15.71
C LYS A 220 -6.35 -4.62 -15.70
N LYS A 221 -5.04 -4.54 -15.92
CA LYS A 221 -4.14 -5.66 -15.64
C LYS A 221 -4.22 -5.90 -14.14
N ILE A 222 -5.04 -6.86 -13.74
CA ILE A 222 -5.25 -7.29 -12.37
C ILE A 222 -4.32 -8.48 -12.18
N ASP A 223 -3.46 -8.45 -11.17
CA ASP A 223 -2.60 -9.59 -10.87
C ASP A 223 -3.50 -10.80 -10.58
N PRO A 224 -3.18 -12.01 -11.07
CA PRO A 224 -4.01 -13.20 -10.90
C PRO A 224 -4.41 -13.48 -9.44
N TRP A 225 -3.59 -13.04 -8.48
CA TRP A 225 -3.85 -13.15 -7.05
C TRP A 225 -5.00 -12.25 -6.54
N GLN A 226 -5.17 -11.08 -7.12
CA GLN A 226 -6.24 -10.12 -6.76
C GLN A 226 -7.64 -10.59 -7.18
N LEU A 227 -7.73 -11.68 -7.97
CA LEU A 227 -8.97 -12.31 -8.39
C LEU A 227 -9.56 -13.23 -7.31
N TYR A 228 -8.71 -13.76 -6.42
CA TYR A 228 -9.10 -14.74 -5.39
C TYR A 228 -9.34 -14.10 -4.03
N GLU A 229 -8.60 -13.04 -3.66
CA GLU A 229 -8.82 -12.29 -2.43
C GLU A 229 -8.77 -10.77 -2.67
N PRO A 230 -9.78 -10.01 -2.20
CA PRO A 230 -9.70 -8.55 -2.25
C PRO A 230 -8.58 -8.08 -1.32
N MET A 231 -7.67 -7.23 -1.83
CA MET A 231 -6.65 -6.62 -1.00
C MET A 231 -7.32 -5.73 0.06
N ILE A 232 -7.36 -6.20 1.32
CA ILE A 232 -7.80 -5.40 2.45
C ILE A 232 -6.71 -4.37 2.72
N LYS A 233 -6.82 -3.21 2.06
CA LYS A 233 -5.96 -2.06 2.38
C LYS A 233 -6.37 -1.56 3.76
N ASN A 234 -5.43 -1.56 4.70
CA ASN A 234 -5.64 -0.93 5.99
C ASN A 234 -5.82 0.58 5.78
N THR A 235 -7.07 1.04 5.82
CA THR A 235 -7.45 2.46 5.72
C THR A 235 -7.38 3.18 7.07
N LYS A 236 -6.92 2.50 8.12
CA LYS A 236 -6.82 3.06 9.46
C LYS A 236 -5.74 4.14 9.47
N ILE A 237 -6.17 5.38 9.67
CA ILE A 237 -5.30 6.54 9.89
C ILE A 237 -5.05 6.62 11.39
N TYR A 238 -3.78 6.57 11.79
CA TYR A 238 -3.38 6.68 13.19
C TYR A 238 -2.99 8.13 13.50
N PRO A 239 -3.38 8.68 14.67
CA PRO A 239 -2.89 9.99 15.09
C PRO A 239 -1.38 9.94 15.32
N GLU A 240 -0.70 10.99 14.89
CA GLU A 240 0.74 11.16 15.04
C GLU A 240 1.05 12.12 16.19
N TYR A 241 2.09 11.80 16.97
CA TYR A 241 2.59 12.70 17.99
C TYR A 241 3.44 13.82 17.37
N PRO A 242 3.43 15.03 17.98
CA PRO A 242 4.40 16.07 17.64
C PRO A 242 5.83 15.59 17.95
N THR A 243 6.84 16.37 17.56
CA THR A 243 8.24 16.00 17.79
C THR A 243 8.51 15.62 19.25
N LEU A 244 9.01 14.40 19.46
CA LEU A 244 9.33 13.84 20.76
C LEU A 244 10.84 13.75 20.94
N ASN A 245 11.30 13.98 22.16
CA ASN A 245 12.66 13.73 22.59
C ASN A 245 12.71 12.52 23.52
N LEU A 246 13.51 11.54 23.12
CA LEU A 246 13.90 10.41 23.95
C LEU A 246 15.26 10.72 24.57
N GLN A 247 15.25 10.90 25.89
CA GLN A 247 16.43 11.11 26.71
C GLN A 247 16.87 9.79 27.36
N LEU A 248 18.14 9.45 27.18
CA LEU A 248 18.81 8.30 27.77
C LEU A 248 19.92 8.81 28.67
N ASP A 249 19.80 8.53 29.97
CA ASP A 249 20.76 8.97 30.97
C ASP A 249 21.43 7.77 31.63
N SER A 250 22.75 7.83 31.80
CA SER A 250 23.47 6.80 32.54
C SER A 250 24.75 7.35 33.14
N MET A 251 25.18 6.75 34.24
CA MET A 251 26.49 7.03 34.84
C MET A 251 27.63 6.34 34.07
N ASP A 252 27.34 5.26 33.36
CA ASP A 252 28.32 4.55 32.52
C ASP A 252 28.14 4.91 31.05
N PHE A 253 29.21 5.41 30.45
CA PHE A 253 29.23 5.84 29.06
C PHE A 253 29.13 4.68 28.07
N VAL A 254 29.80 3.55 28.33
CA VAL A 254 29.97 2.50 27.30
C VAL A 254 28.65 1.77 26.99
N PRO A 255 27.86 1.32 27.99
CA PRO A 255 26.54 0.74 27.74
C PRO A 255 25.59 1.77 27.14
N LEU A 256 25.66 3.03 27.58
CA LEU A 256 24.81 4.11 27.09
C LEU A 256 24.99 4.35 25.58
N GLU A 257 26.23 4.42 25.09
CA GLU A 257 26.48 4.69 23.68
C GLU A 257 26.00 3.54 22.76
N LYS A 258 26.21 2.31 23.22
CA LYS A 258 25.71 1.11 22.51
C LYS A 258 24.19 1.08 22.50
N PHE A 259 23.57 1.40 23.63
CA PHE A 259 22.11 1.40 23.76
C PHE A 259 21.47 2.55 22.97
N HIS A 260 22.10 3.72 22.94
CA HIS A 260 21.70 4.85 22.12
C HIS A 260 21.70 4.47 20.62
N SER A 261 22.77 3.84 20.15
CA SER A 261 22.86 3.32 18.77
C SER A 261 21.77 2.28 18.48
N TYR A 262 21.49 1.39 19.44
CA TYR A 262 20.41 0.40 19.34
C TYR A 262 19.03 1.06 19.25
N ALA A 263 18.73 2.02 20.14
CA ALA A 263 17.46 2.74 20.16
C ALA A 263 17.22 3.50 18.86
N HIS A 264 18.26 4.16 18.32
CA HIS A 264 18.22 4.83 17.03
C HIS A 264 17.94 3.85 15.87
N LYS A 265 18.62 2.69 15.83
CA LYS A 265 18.37 1.65 14.82
C LYS A 265 16.94 1.11 14.89
N LYS A 266 16.44 0.87 16.11
CA LYS A 266 15.06 0.41 16.33
C LYS A 266 14.03 1.45 15.94
N ALA A 267 14.26 2.74 16.21
CA ALA A 267 13.34 3.80 15.79
C ALA A 267 13.13 3.80 14.27
N ARG A 268 14.20 3.62 13.48
CA ARG A 268 14.09 3.49 12.01
C ARG A 268 13.33 2.23 11.58
N GLN A 269 13.47 1.12 12.30
CA GLN A 269 12.73 -0.12 12.00
C GLN A 269 11.22 0.01 12.27
N PHE A 270 10.83 0.86 13.22
CA PHE A 270 9.42 1.20 13.48
C PHE A 270 8.89 2.30 12.55
N GLU A 271 9.67 2.68 11.53
CA GLU A 271 9.38 3.73 10.54
C GLU A 271 9.17 5.11 11.18
N PHE A 272 9.86 5.42 12.28
CA PHE A 272 9.91 6.78 12.81
C PHE A 272 10.94 7.60 12.05
N LYS A 273 10.62 8.87 11.81
CA LYS A 273 11.57 9.82 11.23
C LYS A 273 12.45 10.39 12.34
N VAL A 274 13.69 9.93 12.38
CA VAL A 274 14.69 10.47 13.31
C VAL A 274 15.24 11.77 12.74
N ILE A 275 15.04 12.90 13.43
CA ILE A 275 15.52 14.22 13.00
C ILE A 275 16.99 14.40 13.39
N ASP A 276 17.27 14.24 14.68
CA ASP A 276 18.59 14.48 15.25
C ASP A 276 18.88 13.47 16.36
N SER A 277 20.17 13.24 16.61
CA SER A 277 20.70 12.28 17.56
C SER A 277 21.98 12.88 18.15
N TYR A 278 21.88 13.45 19.34
CA TYR A 278 22.94 14.28 19.91
C TYR A 278 23.24 13.93 21.37
N ALA A 279 24.35 14.48 21.87
CA ALA A 279 24.84 14.31 23.23
C ALA A 279 24.96 15.68 23.91
N ILE A 280 24.70 15.73 25.21
CA ILE A 280 24.94 16.89 26.06
C ILE A 280 26.14 16.60 26.97
N PRO A 281 26.95 17.61 27.35
CA PRO A 281 28.02 17.45 28.33
C PRO A 281 27.53 16.77 29.61
N PRO A 282 28.36 15.94 30.26
CA PRO A 282 27.95 15.19 31.43
C PRO A 282 27.78 16.09 32.65
N THR A 283 26.72 15.84 33.41
CA THR A 283 26.48 16.51 34.69
C THR A 283 27.32 15.83 35.77
N LYS A 284 28.19 16.61 36.44
CA LYS A 284 29.07 16.12 37.49
C LYS A 284 28.46 16.42 38.85
N VAL A 285 28.18 15.38 39.62
CA VAL A 285 27.76 15.49 41.03
C VAL A 285 28.94 15.09 41.90
N ILE A 286 29.38 15.99 42.77
CA ILE A 286 30.47 15.73 43.72
C ILE A 286 29.82 15.19 44.99
N LEU A 287 30.15 13.95 45.35
CA LEU A 287 29.73 13.37 46.63
C LEU A 287 30.81 13.59 47.67
N MET A 288 30.39 14.15 48.81
CA MET A 288 31.20 14.29 50.01
C MET A 288 30.67 13.27 51.02
N PRO A 289 31.38 12.16 51.29
CA PRO A 289 30.95 11.21 52.30
C PRO A 289 30.90 11.90 53.67
N GLU A 290 29.83 11.65 54.44
CA GLU A 290 29.70 12.19 55.79
C GLU A 290 30.54 11.33 56.75
N LYS A 291 31.41 11.98 57.53
CA LYS A 291 32.34 11.29 58.44
C LYS A 291 31.76 11.09 59.83
N PRO A 292 32.08 9.97 60.50
CA PRO A 292 31.96 9.87 61.95
C PRO A 292 33.14 10.49 62.73
N ASP A 293 34.31 10.78 62.11
CA ASP A 293 35.48 11.32 62.84
C ASP A 293 36.35 12.32 62.04
N LYS A 294 36.86 13.37 62.70
CA LYS A 294 37.24 14.69 62.11
C LYS A 294 38.64 14.81 61.48
N GLY A 295 39.40 13.72 61.30
CA GLY A 295 40.86 13.80 61.15
C GLY A 295 41.52 13.63 59.77
N LYS A 296 40.87 13.05 58.75
CA LYS A 296 41.50 12.77 57.44
C LYS A 296 40.75 13.45 56.30
N GLN A 297 41.43 14.10 55.36
CA GLN A 297 40.82 14.55 54.10
C GLN A 297 40.40 13.32 53.27
N GLU A 298 39.17 13.33 52.77
CA GLU A 298 38.61 12.22 51.97
C GLU A 298 38.75 12.51 50.48
N LYS A 299 38.73 11.43 49.69
CA LYS A 299 38.71 11.52 48.23
C LYS A 299 37.32 11.97 47.78
N GLU A 300 37.23 13.14 47.15
CA GLU A 300 36.01 13.59 46.48
C GLU A 300 35.63 12.58 45.37
N ILE A 301 34.43 12.01 45.46
CA ILE A 301 33.93 11.10 44.44
C ILE A 301 33.10 11.93 43.45
N VAL A 302 33.63 12.11 42.25
CA VAL A 302 32.93 12.80 41.16
C VAL A 302 32.13 11.78 40.36
N LEU A 303 30.81 11.85 40.46
CA LEU A 303 29.89 11.05 39.66
C LEU A 303 29.50 11.81 38.40
N SER A 304 29.82 11.24 37.24
CA SER A 304 29.48 11.81 35.93
C SER A 304 28.21 11.14 35.41
N THR A 305 27.17 11.92 35.11
CA THR A 305 25.99 11.40 34.40
C THR A 305 26.04 11.86 32.96
N TYR A 306 26.04 10.92 32.03
CA TYR A 306 26.06 11.16 30.59
C TYR A 306 24.63 11.16 30.05
N HIS A 307 24.37 12.06 29.11
CA HIS A 307 23.05 12.27 28.54
C HIS A 307 23.10 12.06 27.01
N ARG A 308 22.15 11.30 26.47
CA ARG A 308 21.95 11.09 25.03
C ARG A 308 20.51 11.37 24.65
N PHE A 309 20.33 12.09 23.56
CA PHE A 309 19.03 12.53 23.09
C PHE A 309 18.77 12.04 21.67
N LEU A 310 17.58 11.51 21.46
CA LEU A 310 17.09 11.07 20.16
C LEU A 310 15.78 11.81 19.85
N ARG A 311 15.80 12.62 18.80
CA ARG A 311 14.65 13.44 18.37
C ARG A 311 13.88 12.72 17.27
N LEU A 312 12.61 12.44 17.54
CA LEU A 312 11.71 11.69 16.66
C LEU A 312 10.57 12.59 16.17
N SER A 313 10.23 12.50 14.88
CA SER A 313 9.01 13.08 14.29
C SER A 313 8.19 12.04 13.55
N GLU A 314 6.95 12.39 13.22
CA GLU A 314 6.02 11.53 12.46
C GLU A 314 5.88 10.17 13.15
N VAL A 315 5.54 10.20 14.45
CA VAL A 315 5.48 9.00 15.30
C VAL A 315 4.02 8.57 15.50
N PRO A 316 3.56 7.45 14.88
CA PRO A 316 2.21 6.95 15.06
C PRO A 316 1.99 6.43 16.48
N CYS A 317 0.82 6.72 17.07
CA CYS A 317 0.52 6.38 18.46
C CYS A 317 0.67 4.89 18.79
N VAL A 318 0.15 4.01 17.92
CA VAL A 318 0.20 2.55 18.12
C VAL A 318 1.65 2.06 18.12
N ARG A 319 2.47 2.55 17.20
CA ARG A 319 3.87 2.12 17.06
C ARG A 319 4.74 2.64 18.19
N LEU A 320 4.48 3.85 18.69
CA LEU A 320 5.20 4.40 19.84
C LEU A 320 5.06 3.48 21.05
N SER A 321 3.82 3.09 21.39
CA SER A 321 3.57 2.23 22.56
C SER A 321 4.39 0.93 22.54
N LEU A 322 4.49 0.30 21.36
CA LEU A 322 5.27 -0.93 21.16
C LEU A 322 6.78 -0.66 21.23
N TYR A 323 7.22 0.46 20.65
CA TYR A 323 8.61 0.89 20.73
C TYR A 323 9.04 1.13 22.18
N LEU A 324 8.20 1.75 23.02
CA LEU A 324 8.50 1.99 24.43
C LEU A 324 8.68 0.70 25.20
N HIS A 325 7.76 -0.25 25.03
CA HIS A 325 7.87 -1.56 25.67
C HIS A 325 9.14 -2.29 25.25
N LEU A 326 9.49 -2.23 23.95
CA LEU A 326 10.71 -2.84 23.44
C LEU A 326 11.96 -2.18 24.04
N ILE A 327 12.01 -0.85 24.05
CA ILE A 327 13.16 -0.11 24.59
C ILE A 327 13.31 -0.34 26.09
N GLN A 328 12.21 -0.37 26.84
CA GLN A 328 12.21 -0.68 28.26
C GLN A 328 12.68 -2.12 28.55
N ALA A 329 12.21 -3.10 27.78
CA ALA A 329 12.60 -4.50 27.96
C ALA A 329 14.07 -4.77 27.64
N HIS A 330 14.65 -4.01 26.71
CA HIS A 330 16.05 -4.13 26.29
C HIS A 330 16.99 -3.16 27.02
N ALA A 331 16.49 -2.37 27.97
CA ALA A 331 17.29 -1.39 28.69
C ALA A 331 18.34 -2.08 29.60
N PRO A 332 19.64 -1.81 29.39
CA PRO A 332 20.69 -2.25 30.29
C PRO A 332 20.54 -1.65 31.70
N ILE A 333 21.15 -2.31 32.69
CA ILE A 333 21.15 -1.83 34.07
C ILE A 333 21.81 -0.44 34.17
N GLY A 334 21.19 0.47 34.93
CA GLY A 334 21.72 1.81 35.15
C GLY A 334 21.48 2.81 34.02
N ILE A 335 20.58 2.50 33.07
CA ILE A 335 20.10 3.47 32.06
C ILE A 335 18.68 3.92 32.43
N ALA A 336 18.51 5.23 32.63
CA ALA A 336 17.20 5.86 32.80
C ALA A 336 16.71 6.38 31.46
N ILE A 337 15.44 6.10 31.14
CA ILE A 337 14.81 6.46 29.87
C ILE A 337 13.67 7.42 30.15
N THR A 338 13.74 8.62 29.59
CA THR A 338 12.74 9.66 29.77
C THR A 338 12.25 10.14 28.41
N ILE A 339 10.93 10.30 28.25
CA ILE A 339 10.35 10.77 27.00
C ILE A 339 9.54 12.01 27.28
N LYS A 340 9.86 13.08 26.55
CA LYS A 340 9.20 14.37 26.68
C LYS A 340 8.85 14.89 25.29
N LYS A 341 7.84 15.75 25.24
CA LYS A 341 7.58 16.57 24.06
C LYS A 341 8.75 17.55 23.92
N GLN A 342 9.23 17.75 22.70
CA GLN A 342 10.28 18.75 22.45
C GLN A 342 9.78 20.14 22.82
N GLU A 343 10.55 20.83 23.67
CA GLU A 343 10.41 22.25 23.94
C GLU A 343 11.64 23.03 23.47
N GLN A 344 11.52 24.37 23.37
CA GLN A 344 12.64 25.22 22.98
C GLN A 344 13.75 25.22 24.05
N ALA A 345 13.37 25.12 25.33
CA ALA A 345 14.31 25.03 26.45
C ALA A 345 15.26 23.83 26.34
N ASP A 346 14.81 22.71 25.78
CA ASP A 346 15.66 21.53 25.56
C ASP A 346 16.77 21.79 24.52
N GLU A 347 16.51 22.68 23.55
CA GLU A 347 17.49 23.10 22.56
C GLU A 347 18.46 24.14 23.16
N ASP A 348 17.98 25.02 24.03
CA ASP A 348 18.81 26.05 24.68
C ASP A 348 19.91 25.42 25.55
N ILE A 349 19.65 24.28 26.19
CA ILE A 349 20.64 23.52 27.00
C ILE A 349 21.82 23.01 26.14
N ARG A 350 21.64 22.87 24.82
CA ARG A 350 22.71 22.49 23.89
C ARG A 350 23.74 23.59 23.72
N TYR A 351 23.34 24.84 23.88
CA TYR A 351 24.19 26.01 23.65
C TYR A 351 24.88 26.44 24.94
N ILE A 352 26.09 26.99 24.79
CA ILE A 352 26.80 27.59 25.92
C ILE A 352 26.10 28.91 26.24
N PRO A 353 25.65 29.15 27.48
CA PRO A 353 25.02 30.40 27.85
C PRO A 353 26.00 31.57 27.69
N ASP A 354 25.55 32.65 27.04
CA ASP A 354 26.35 33.85 26.87
C ASP A 354 26.24 34.72 28.13
N GLU A 355 27.18 34.51 29.06
CA GLU A 355 27.22 35.21 30.34
C GLU A 355 27.28 36.73 30.20
N ILE A 356 27.92 37.24 29.13
CA ILE A 356 28.03 38.68 28.88
C ILE A 356 26.66 39.23 28.48
N LEU A 357 25.97 38.54 27.57
CA LEU A 357 24.65 38.95 27.11
C LEU A 357 23.62 38.92 28.25
N GLU A 358 23.62 37.88 29.08
CA GLU A 358 22.76 37.82 30.26
C GLU A 358 23.12 38.90 31.30
N ALA A 359 24.42 39.13 31.57
CA ALA A 359 24.84 40.23 32.44
C ALA A 359 24.34 41.59 31.91
N ARG A 360 24.46 41.86 30.60
CA ARG A 360 23.96 43.11 30.00
C ARG A 360 22.44 43.23 30.05
N LYS A 361 21.69 42.14 29.86
CA LYS A 361 20.23 42.14 30.03
C LYS A 361 19.84 42.44 31.47
N THR A 362 20.49 41.82 32.45
CA THR A 362 20.20 42.07 33.87
C THR A 362 20.55 43.50 34.28
N GLU A 363 21.66 44.05 33.75
CA GLU A 363 22.04 45.45 33.92
C GLU A 363 20.95 46.38 33.35
N LEU A 364 20.51 46.16 32.09
CA LEU A 364 19.42 46.95 31.49
C LEU A 364 18.12 46.84 32.29
N LEU A 365 17.77 45.65 32.78
CA LEU A 365 16.56 45.44 33.58
C LEU A 365 16.64 46.20 34.92
N SER A 366 17.80 46.22 35.57
CA SER A 366 18.04 47.01 36.79
C SER A 366 18.00 48.53 36.56
N LEU A 367 18.32 48.97 35.34
CA LEU A 367 18.21 50.36 34.89
C LEU A 367 16.78 50.73 34.44
N ASP A 368 15.91 49.74 34.22
CA ASP A 368 14.49 49.92 33.89
C ASP A 368 13.64 50.21 35.15
N ASP A 369 14.14 49.85 36.33
CA ASP A 369 13.49 50.09 37.60
C ASP A 369 13.27 51.61 37.84
N PRO A 370 12.03 52.04 38.18
CA PRO A 370 11.67 53.47 38.24
C PRO A 370 12.39 54.23 39.37
N LYS A 371 12.88 53.53 40.39
CA LYS A 371 13.73 54.13 41.44
C LYS A 371 15.13 54.44 40.91
N THR A 372 15.69 53.55 40.11
CA THR A 372 17.03 53.65 39.51
C THR A 372 17.05 54.71 38.41
N ARG A 373 15.99 54.80 37.59
CA ARG A 373 15.82 55.86 36.57
C ARG A 373 15.79 57.27 37.15
N LYS A 374 15.07 57.46 38.27
CA LYS A 374 15.04 58.74 39.01
C LYS A 374 16.39 59.10 39.63
N LEU A 375 17.11 58.11 40.15
CA LEU A 375 18.47 58.29 40.69
C LEU A 375 19.50 58.66 39.61
N LEU A 376 19.31 58.16 38.39
CA LEU A 376 20.17 58.44 37.22
C LEU A 376 19.76 59.71 36.45
N GLY A 377 18.67 60.38 36.86
CA GLY A 377 18.17 61.62 36.26
C GLY A 377 17.58 61.43 34.86
N TRP A 378 17.09 60.24 34.54
CA TRP A 378 16.46 59.91 33.26
C TRP A 378 14.94 60.17 33.26
N GLU A 379 14.36 60.31 34.45
CA GLU A 379 13.00 60.82 34.78
C GLU A 379 13.10 61.68 36.04
#